data_AF-N9ZD57-F1
#
_entry.id   AF-N9ZD57-F1
#
_cell.length_a   1.000
_cell.length_b   1.000
_cell.length_c   1.000
_cell.angle_alpha   90.00
_cell.angle_beta   90.00
_cell.angle_gamma   90.00
#
_symmetry.space_group_name_H-M   'P 1'
#
loop_
_entity.id
_entity.type
_entity.pdbx_description
1 polymer ?
#
loop_
_entity_poly.entity_id
_entity_poly.type
_entity_poly.pdbx_seq_one_letter_code
_entity_poly.pdbx_strand_id
1 'polypeptide(L)'
;MAYPKVHIVNSTNFSVKGKVKYASAFCSDDNYEIAPWGSWTAGSRGVCLLTEVSAAVHTPGQDSKATPYESSGTSYSQFAVLQTAPGKFTMTRIVT
;
A
#
# COMPACT_ATOMS: atom_id res chain seq x y z
N MET A 1 -5.43 6.34 22.19
CA MET A 1 -5.65 6.79 20.80
C MET A 1 -4.83 5.90 19.89
N ALA A 2 -5.41 5.37 18.81
CA ALA A 2 -4.71 4.54 17.83
C ALA A 2 -4.82 5.19 16.45
N TYR A 3 -3.81 5.01 15.61
CA TYR A 3 -3.88 5.48 14.22
C TYR A 3 -4.93 4.69 13.45
N PRO A 4 -5.61 5.31 12.46
CA PRO A 4 -6.56 4.59 11.64
C PRO A 4 -5.89 3.44 10.88
N LYS A 5 -6.62 2.34 10.72
CA LYS A 5 -6.17 1.16 9.98
C LYS A 5 -5.74 1.57 8.56
N VAL A 6 -4.66 0.98 8.09
CA VAL A 6 -4.19 1.21 6.73
C VAL A 6 -5.22 0.62 5.77
N HIS A 7 -5.65 1.43 4.81
CA HIS A 7 -6.59 1.06 3.76
C HIS A 7 -5.93 1.35 2.42
N ILE A 8 -5.87 0.34 1.57
CA ILE A 8 -5.21 0.40 0.26
C ILE A 8 -6.22 0.01 -0.79
N VAL A 9 -6.41 0.86 -1.78
CA VAL A 9 -7.29 0.61 -2.92
C VAL A 9 -6.45 0.27 -4.15
N ASN A 10 -6.81 -0.80 -4.85
CA ASN A 10 -6.23 -1.12 -6.15
C ASN A 10 -7.10 -0.48 -7.24
N SER A 11 -6.59 0.56 -7.90
CA SER A 11 -7.29 1.22 -9.01
C SER A 11 -6.74 0.78 -10.38
N THR A 12 -6.25 -0.47 -10.45
CA THR A 12 -5.70 -1.05 -11.68
C THR A 12 -6.49 -2.29 -12.11
N ASN A 13 -6.36 -2.65 -13.39
CA ASN A 13 -6.96 -3.87 -13.97
C ASN A 13 -6.20 -5.16 -13.59
N PHE A 14 -5.22 -5.09 -12.70
CA PHE A 14 -4.29 -6.17 -12.40
C PHE A 14 -4.30 -6.48 -10.91
N SER A 15 -3.94 -7.70 -10.52
CA SER A 15 -3.78 -8.04 -9.11
C SER A 15 -2.53 -7.34 -8.55
N VAL A 16 -2.60 -6.91 -7.30
CA VAL A 16 -1.52 -6.20 -6.62
C VAL A 16 -1.14 -6.94 -5.35
N LYS A 17 0.16 -7.14 -5.14
CA LYS A 17 0.73 -7.63 -3.87
C LYS A 17 1.69 -6.60 -3.32
N GLY A 18 1.77 -6.48 -2.01
CA GLY A 18 2.65 -5.50 -1.42
C GLY A 18 2.90 -5.71 0.06
N LYS A 19 3.70 -4.79 0.61
CA LYS A 19 4.04 -4.76 2.02
C LYS A 19 3.86 -3.36 2.58
N VAL A 20 3.29 -3.29 3.78
CA VAL A 20 3.23 -2.10 4.62
C VAL A 20 4.29 -2.22 5.70
N LYS A 21 5.21 -1.26 5.77
CA LYS A 21 6.23 -1.20 6.82
C LYS A 21 5.89 -0.18 7.89
N TYR A 22 6.11 -0.56 9.15
CA TYR A 22 5.87 0.29 10.30
C TYR A 22 7.17 0.71 11.00
N ALA A 23 7.17 1.92 11.55
CA ALA A 23 8.31 2.58 12.16
C ALA A 23 8.56 2.15 13.62
N SER A 24 8.65 0.86 13.92
CA SER A 24 8.94 0.39 15.28
C SER A 24 9.26 -1.11 15.34
N ALA A 25 10.20 -1.48 16.22
CA ALA A 25 10.55 -2.88 16.52
C ALA A 25 9.39 -3.68 17.16
N PHE A 26 8.37 -2.99 17.69
CA PHE A 26 7.20 -3.62 18.30
C PHE A 26 6.02 -3.78 17.33
N CYS A 27 6.17 -3.34 16.09
CA CYS A 27 5.12 -3.36 15.08
C CYS A 27 5.48 -4.37 14.00
N SER A 28 4.56 -5.26 13.69
CA SER A 28 4.74 -6.23 12.62
C SER A 28 4.30 -5.61 11.30
N ASP A 29 5.15 -5.72 10.28
CA ASP A 29 4.80 -5.33 8.92
C ASP A 29 3.66 -6.21 8.38
N ASP A 30 2.76 -5.61 7.61
CA ASP A 30 1.67 -6.34 6.95
C ASP A 30 2.03 -6.66 5.51
N ASN A 31 1.73 -7.88 5.07
CA ASN A 31 1.69 -8.24 3.66
C ASN A 31 0.23 -8.25 3.19
N TYR A 32 0.00 -7.81 1.96
CA TYR A 32 -1.35 -7.75 1.41
C TYR A 32 -1.39 -8.19 -0.05
N GLU A 33 -2.57 -8.65 -0.46
CA GLU A 33 -2.91 -8.96 -1.84
C GLU A 33 -4.31 -8.40 -2.14
N ILE A 34 -4.46 -7.73 -3.27
CA ILE A 34 -5.68 -7.06 -3.69
C ILE A 34 -5.99 -7.48 -5.13
N ALA A 35 -7.20 -7.99 -5.34
CA ALA A 35 -7.73 -8.27 -6.69
C ALA A 35 -7.88 -6.98 -7.51
N PRO A 36 -7.98 -7.05 -8.85
CA PRO A 36 -8.30 -5.88 -9.68
C PRO A 36 -9.51 -5.11 -9.14
N TRP A 37 -9.43 -3.79 -9.08
CA TRP A 37 -10.49 -2.90 -8.56
C TRP A 37 -10.93 -3.16 -7.10
N GLY A 38 -10.17 -3.97 -6.36
CA GLY A 38 -10.45 -4.30 -4.97
C GLY A 38 -9.80 -3.32 -3.98
N SER A 39 -9.95 -3.64 -2.70
CA SER A 39 -9.23 -2.96 -1.62
C SER A 39 -8.82 -3.94 -0.53
N TRP A 40 -7.87 -3.51 0.29
CA TRP A 40 -7.44 -4.23 1.48
C TRP A 40 -7.37 -3.28 2.67
N THR A 41 -7.71 -3.79 3.85
CA THR A 41 -7.62 -3.05 5.10
C THR A 41 -6.82 -3.85 6.11
N ALA A 42 -5.83 -3.22 6.73
CA ALA A 42 -5.01 -3.83 7.76
C ALA A 42 -5.86 -4.32 8.94
N GLY A 43 -5.50 -5.47 9.50
CA GLY A 43 -6.17 -6.01 10.68
C GLY A 43 -6.04 -5.06 11.88
N SER A 44 -4.83 -4.55 12.11
CA SER A 44 -4.48 -3.63 13.20
C SER A 44 -3.32 -2.73 12.82
N ARG A 45 -3.31 -1.49 13.33
CA ARG A 45 -2.16 -0.57 13.23
C ARG A 45 -1.62 -0.14 14.60
N GLY A 46 -2.49 -0.03 15.60
CA GLY A 46 -2.11 0.46 16.93
C GLY A 46 -1.57 1.89 16.87
N VAL A 47 -0.45 2.14 17.57
CA VAL A 47 0.23 3.43 17.65
C VAL A 47 1.44 3.53 16.71
N CYS A 48 1.53 2.61 15.75
CA CYS A 48 2.68 2.52 14.84
C CYS A 48 2.55 3.52 13.69
N LEU A 49 3.57 4.35 13.52
CA LEU A 49 3.74 5.17 12.33
C LEU A 49 4.10 4.28 11.14
N LEU A 50 3.69 4.72 9.94
CA LEU A 50 3.98 4.01 8.70
C LEU A 50 5.19 4.64 8.02
N THR A 51 6.14 3.82 7.57
CA THR A 51 7.35 4.29 6.87
C THR A 51 7.33 3.97 5.39
N GLU A 52 6.69 2.87 4.98
CA GLU A 52 6.67 2.46 3.58
C GLU A 52 5.36 1.73 3.23
N VAL A 53 4.82 2.03 2.05
CA VAL A 53 3.82 1.18 1.39
C VAL A 53 4.33 0.83 0.00
N SER A 54 4.69 -0.44 -0.17
CA SER A 54 5.18 -0.99 -1.44
C SER A 54 4.06 -1.75 -2.15
N ALA A 55 4.12 -1.79 -3.49
CA ALA A 55 3.21 -2.58 -4.31
C ALA A 55 3.94 -3.14 -5.54
N ALA A 56 3.58 -4.36 -5.90
CA ALA A 56 3.96 -5.06 -7.11
C ALA A 56 2.68 -5.48 -7.83
N VAL A 57 2.56 -5.06 -9.09
CA VAL A 57 1.40 -5.27 -9.93
C VAL A 57 1.67 -6.47 -10.85
N HIS A 58 0.86 -7.51 -10.73
CA HIS A 58 0.94 -8.71 -11.56
C HIS A 58 0.33 -8.44 -12.94
N THR A 59 1.16 -8.01 -13.88
CA THR A 59 0.75 -7.82 -15.28
C THR A 59 0.95 -9.10 -16.09
N PRO A 60 0.18 -9.35 -17.15
CA PRO A 60 0.39 -10.50 -18.03
C PRO A 60 1.82 -10.52 -18.57
N GLY A 61 2.60 -11.54 -18.17
CA GLY A 61 3.98 -11.74 -18.60
C GLY A 61 5.07 -11.23 -17.65
N GLN A 62 4.78 -10.32 -16.70
CA GLN A 62 5.76 -9.90 -15.70
C GLN A 62 5.14 -9.16 -14.51
N ASP A 63 5.84 -9.20 -13.37
CA ASP A 63 5.56 -8.34 -12.24
C ASP A 63 6.17 -6.95 -12.45
N SER A 64 5.32 -5.93 -12.38
CA SER A 64 5.72 -4.53 -12.45
C SER A 64 5.73 -3.93 -11.05
N LYS A 65 6.90 -3.51 -10.56
CA LYS A 65 6.99 -2.82 -9.27
C LYS A 65 6.41 -1.41 -9.39
N ALA A 66 5.49 -1.06 -8.51
CA ALA A 66 5.02 0.30 -8.36
C ALA A 66 6.05 1.13 -7.59
N THR A 67 6.13 2.42 -7.86
CA THR A 67 6.87 3.36 -7.01
C THR A 67 6.25 3.34 -5.62
N PRO A 68 7.00 2.98 -4.56
CA PRO A 68 6.47 2.91 -3.21
C PRO A 68 6.18 4.31 -2.66
N TYR A 69 5.27 4.36 -1.68
CA TYR A 69 5.17 5.53 -0.81
C TYR A 69 6.15 5.36 0.33
N GLU A 70 7.03 6.35 0.55
CA GLU A 70 8.01 6.35 1.64
C GLU A 70 7.86 7.59 2.52
N SER A 71 8.13 7.42 3.81
CA SER A 71 8.08 8.47 4.83
C SER A 71 9.02 8.13 5.99
N SER A 72 9.51 9.14 6.70
CA SER A 72 10.19 8.97 8.00
C SER A 72 9.24 8.52 9.12
N GLY A 73 7.93 8.48 8.87
CA GLY A 73 6.89 8.06 9.81
C GLY A 73 5.64 8.92 9.64
N THR A 74 4.56 8.34 9.11
CA THR A 74 3.30 9.05 8.88
C THR A 74 2.11 8.47 9.65
N SER A 75 1.16 9.35 9.99
CA SER A 75 -0.18 9.01 10.49
C SER A 75 -1.19 8.73 9.36
N TYR A 76 -0.83 8.99 8.10
CA TYR A 76 -1.69 8.69 6.95
C TYR A 76 -2.05 7.21 6.89
N SER A 77 -3.27 6.93 6.49
CA SER A 77 -3.85 5.58 6.51
C SER A 77 -4.47 5.18 5.17
N GLN A 78 -4.74 6.12 4.27
CA GLN A 78 -5.45 5.87 3.02
C GLN A 78 -4.46 5.95 1.85
N PHE A 79 -4.37 4.87 1.08
CA PHE A 79 -3.47 4.76 -0.07
C PHE A 79 -4.18 4.15 -1.27
N ALA A 80 -3.67 4.44 -2.47
CA ALA A 80 -4.14 3.87 -3.71
C ALA A 80 -2.98 3.48 -4.61
N VAL A 81 -3.10 2.34 -5.29
CA VAL A 81 -2.24 1.94 -6.39
C VAL A 81 -2.86 2.44 -7.68
N LEU A 82 -2.12 3.26 -8.41
CA LEU A 82 -2.55 3.87 -9.67
C LEU A 82 -1.61 3.49 -10.80
N GLN A 83 -2.17 3.37 -12.00
CA GLN A 83 -1.39 3.26 -13.23
C GLN A 83 -1.18 4.66 -13.81
N THR A 84 0.07 5.10 -13.94
CA THR A 84 0.41 6.43 -14.49
C THR A 84 0.75 6.39 -15.97
N ALA A 85 1.20 5.24 -16.47
CA ALA A 85 1.43 4.98 -17.88
C ALA A 85 1.32 3.47 -18.15
N PRO A 86 1.27 3.01 -19.42
CA PRO A 86 1.38 1.59 -19.74
C PRO A 86 2.60 0.96 -19.05
N GLY A 87 2.37 -0.03 -18.17
CA GLY A 87 3.43 -0.71 -17.40
C GLY A 87 4.07 0.11 -16.26
N LYS A 88 3.60 1.33 -15.97
CA LYS A 88 4.11 2.16 -14.86
C LYS A 88 3.03 2.36 -13.80
N PHE A 89 3.39 2.04 -12.57
CA PHE A 89 2.48 2.10 -11.42
C PHE A 89 3.09 2.92 -10.29
N THR A 90 2.23 3.57 -9.50
CA THR A 90 2.64 4.36 -8.35
C THR A 90 1.70 4.11 -7.18
N MET A 91 2.26 4.09 -5.98
CA MET A 91 1.51 4.18 -4.74
C MET A 91 1.35 5.66 -4.38
N THR A 92 0.13 6.11 -4.11
CA THR A 92 -0.14 7.47 -3.63
C THR A 92 -0.98 7.44 -2.37
N ARG A 93 -0.82 8.47 -1.54
CA ARG A 93 -1.78 8.74 -0.46
C ARG A 93 -3.08 9.29 -1.04
N ILE A 94 -4.19 8.97 -0.41
CA ILE A 94 -5.49 9.62 -0.67
C ILE A 94 -5.62 10.76 0.33
N VAL A 95 -5.86 11.98 -0.18
CA VAL A 95 -6.16 13.16 0.63
C VAL A 95 -7.66 13.38 0.55
N THR A 96 -8.35 13.23 1.67
CA THR A 96 -9.78 13.55 1.85
C THR A 96 -9.92 14.67 2.83
#